data_AF-A0A3S0SSG9-F1
#
_entry.id   AF-A0A3S0SSG9-F1
#
_cell.length_a   1.000
_cell.length_b   1.000
_cell.length_c   1.000
_cell.angle_alpha   90.00
_cell.angle_beta   90.00
_cell.angle_gamma   90.00
#
_symmetry.space_group_name_H-M   'P 1'
#
loop_
_entity.id
_entity.type
_entity.pdbx_description
1 polymer ?
#
loop_
_entity_poly.entity_id
_entity_poly.type
_entity_poly.pdbx_seq_one_letter_code
_entity_poly.pdbx_strand_id
1 'polypeptide(L)'
;NPPFSLDKWGADNAENDNFKRFSNYAIPPKSKGDYAFVIHMIQSLNENGRMGVVLPHGVLFRGSSEGKIRQKLIDENLLDAVIG
;
A
#
# COMPACT_ATOMS: atom_id res chain seq x y z
N ASN A 1 12.19 -4.80 -1.14
CA ASN A 1 11.46 -5.76 -2.01
C ASN A 1 10.59 -6.65 -1.12
N PRO A 2 9.30 -6.32 -0.93
CA PRO A 2 8.41 -7.13 -0.11
C PRO A 2 8.05 -8.46 -0.81
N PRO A 3 7.67 -9.51 -0.05
CA PRO A 3 7.13 -10.73 -0.63
C PRO A 3 5.85 -10.43 -1.42
N PHE A 4 5.79 -10.90 -2.65
CA PHE A 4 4.68 -10.60 -3.57
C PHE A 4 3.40 -11.28 -3.11
N SER A 5 2.33 -10.50 -3.05
CA SER A 5 0.99 -10.98 -2.74
C SER A 5 0.96 -11.84 -1.47
N LEU A 6 1.73 -11.43 -0.45
CA LEU A 6 1.82 -12.14 0.83
C LEU A 6 0.42 -12.36 1.39
N ASP A 7 0.06 -13.63 1.56
CA ASP A 7 -1.12 -14.05 2.29
C ASP A 7 -0.87 -13.89 3.80
N LYS A 8 -1.95 -13.62 4.56
CA LYS A 8 -1.90 -13.46 6.02
C LYS A 8 -0.85 -12.42 6.46
N TRP A 9 -0.78 -11.29 5.77
CA TRP A 9 0.15 -10.20 6.08
C TRP A 9 -0.11 -9.49 7.43
N GLY A 10 -1.11 -9.92 8.20
CA GLY A 10 -1.51 -9.30 9.47
C GLY A 10 -2.72 -8.37 9.36
N ALA A 11 -3.56 -8.55 8.34
CA ALA A 11 -4.75 -7.73 8.08
C ALA A 11 -5.70 -7.59 9.29
N ASP A 12 -5.80 -8.62 10.13
CA ASP A 12 -6.66 -8.60 11.33
C ASP A 12 -6.25 -7.52 12.35
N ASN A 13 -4.98 -7.09 12.32
CA ASN A 13 -4.46 -6.03 13.19
C ASN A 13 -4.49 -4.65 12.53
N ALA A 14 -4.86 -4.55 11.24
CA ALA A 14 -4.71 -3.31 10.47
C ALA A 14 -5.67 -2.20 10.91
N GLU A 15 -6.88 -2.56 11.35
CA GLU A 15 -7.86 -1.59 11.88
C GLU A 15 -7.41 -0.98 13.22
N ASN A 16 -6.65 -1.74 14.01
CA ASN A 16 -6.13 -1.34 15.31
C ASN A 16 -4.62 -1.06 15.26
N ASP A 17 -4.12 -0.63 14.10
CA ASP A 17 -2.70 -0.34 13.93
C ASP A 17 -2.26 0.83 14.84
N ASN A 18 -1.35 0.56 15.77
CA ASN A 18 -0.84 1.54 16.73
C ASN A 18 -0.20 2.77 16.05
N PHE A 19 0.38 2.58 14.87
CA PHE A 19 0.99 3.66 14.08
C PHE A 19 0.00 4.38 13.16
N LYS A 20 -1.27 3.96 13.18
CA LYS A 20 -2.36 4.54 12.38
C LYS A 20 -2.06 4.61 10.87
N ARG A 21 -1.21 3.71 10.35
CA ARG A 21 -0.74 3.75 8.95
C ARG A 21 -1.90 3.63 7.97
N PHE A 22 -2.95 2.91 8.36
CA PHE A 22 -4.13 2.67 7.53
C PHE A 22 -5.29 3.63 7.80
N SER A 23 -5.18 4.57 8.75
CA SER A 23 -6.29 5.44 9.17
C SER A 23 -6.94 6.23 8.02
N ASN A 24 -6.14 6.54 7.00
CA ASN A 24 -6.56 7.27 5.82
C ASN A 24 -6.81 6.37 4.59
N TYR A 25 -6.50 5.08 4.63
CA TYR A 25 -6.58 4.20 3.46
C TYR A 25 -7.62 3.10 3.67
N ALA A 26 -8.09 2.50 2.57
CA ALA A 26 -8.81 1.23 2.68
C ALA A 26 -7.85 0.12 3.12
N ILE A 27 -8.35 -0.90 3.84
CA ILE A 27 -7.54 -2.04 4.25
C ILE A 27 -7.32 -2.98 3.04
N PRO A 28 -6.07 -3.34 2.71
CA PRO A 28 -5.78 -4.34 1.67
C PRO A 28 -6.43 -5.69 2.00
N PRO A 29 -6.77 -6.53 1.01
CA PRO A 29 -7.36 -7.83 1.29
C PRO A 29 -6.37 -8.74 2.02
N LYS A 30 -6.89 -9.64 2.88
CA LYS A 30 -6.05 -10.53 3.70
C LYS A 30 -5.08 -11.39 2.87
N SER A 31 -5.47 -11.71 1.64
CA SER A 31 -4.71 -12.53 0.69
C SER A 31 -3.73 -11.76 -0.20
N LYS A 32 -3.68 -10.41 -0.12
CA LYS A 32 -2.74 -9.56 -0.90
C LYS A 32 -2.19 -8.43 -0.03
N GLY A 33 -1.03 -8.66 0.57
CA GLY A 33 -0.32 -7.67 1.36
C GLY A 33 0.43 -6.57 0.57
N ASP A 34 0.37 -6.56 -0.76
CA ASP A 34 1.20 -5.66 -1.59
C ASP A 34 1.02 -4.17 -1.21
N TYR A 35 -0.23 -3.70 -1.17
CA TYR A 35 -0.52 -2.32 -0.75
C TYR A 35 -0.33 -2.09 0.77
N ALA A 36 -0.32 -3.14 1.59
CA ALA A 36 0.01 -2.98 3.01
C ALA A 36 1.46 -2.53 3.18
N PHE A 37 2.37 -3.12 2.40
CA PHE A 37 3.77 -2.71 2.38
C PHE A 37 3.95 -1.31 1.79
N VAL A 38 3.24 -0.96 0.70
CA VAL A 38 3.29 0.39 0.12
C VAL A 38 2.87 1.44 1.14
N ILE A 39 1.71 1.25 1.79
CA ILE A 39 1.21 2.17 2.81
C ILE A 39 2.19 2.26 3.98
N HIS A 40 2.71 1.13 4.45
CA HIS A 40 3.70 1.12 5.53
C HIS A 40 4.94 1.95 5.16
N MET A 41 5.47 1.79 3.95
CA MET A 41 6.65 2.53 3.49
C MET A 41 6.36 4.02 3.37
N ILE A 42 5.22 4.42 2.78
CA ILE A 42 4.80 5.82 2.67
C ILE A 42 4.72 6.47 4.05
N GLN A 43 4.07 5.81 5.01
CA GLN A 43 3.90 6.31 6.38
C GLN A 43 5.20 6.32 7.20
N SER A 44 6.27 5.73 6.67
CA SER A 44 7.60 5.73 7.28
C SER A 44 8.55 6.74 6.62
N LEU A 45 8.12 7.42 5.56
CA LEU A 45 8.90 8.50 4.94
C LEU A 45 8.88 9.74 5.83
N ASN A 46 9.99 10.49 5.79
CA ASN A 46 10.00 11.87 6.27
C ASN A 46 9.41 12.81 5.19
N GLU A 47 9.27 14.09 5.52
CA GLU A 47 8.64 15.10 4.66
C GLU A 47 9.28 15.25 3.27
N ASN A 48 10.58 14.96 3.14
CA ASN A 48 11.33 15.06 1.87
C ASN A 48 11.74 13.67 1.35
N GLY A 49 11.17 12.61 1.92
CA GLY A 49 11.55 11.24 1.64
C GLY A 49 11.01 10.77 0.30
N ARG A 50 11.74 9.86 -0.33
CA ARG A 50 11.31 9.17 -1.56
C ARG A 50 11.53 7.68 -1.40
N MET A 51 10.55 6.88 -1.82
CA MET A 51 10.66 5.42 -1.86
C MET A 51 10.58 4.90 -3.29
N GLY A 52 11.26 3.78 -3.53
CA GLY A 52 11.03 2.91 -4.67
C GLY A 52 10.68 1.51 -4.16
N VAL A 53 9.74 0.83 -4.82
CA VAL A 53 9.31 -0.52 -4.46
C VAL A 53 9.04 -1.33 -5.71
N VAL A 54 9.42 -2.61 -5.67
CA VAL A 54 9.14 -3.59 -6.72
C VAL A 54 7.92 -4.39 -6.28
N LEU A 55 6.93 -4.50 -7.16
CA LEU A 55 5.64 -5.14 -6.91
C LEU A 55 5.21 -5.96 -8.14
N PRO A 56 4.33 -6.96 -7.98
CA PRO A 56 3.79 -7.72 -9.11
C PRO A 56 2.84 -6.85 -9.96
N HIS A 57 2.77 -7.08 -11.27
CA HIS A 57 1.91 -6.32 -12.20
C HIS A 57 0.46 -6.15 -11.74
N GLY A 58 -0.09 -7.14 -11.02
CA GLY A 58 -1.46 -7.11 -10.51
C GLY A 58 -1.85 -5.85 -9.73
N VAL A 59 -0.91 -5.20 -9.04
CA VAL A 59 -1.19 -3.98 -8.25
C VAL A 59 -1.78 -2.85 -9.10
N LEU A 60 -1.47 -2.81 -10.40
CA LEU A 60 -1.90 -1.73 -11.30
C LEU A 60 -3.40 -1.78 -11.62
N PHE A 61 -4.03 -2.95 -11.56
CA PHE A 61 -5.39 -3.15 -12.07
C PHE A 61 -6.35 -3.88 -11.11
N ARG A 62 -5.87 -4.40 -9.97
CA ARG A 62 -6.78 -4.95 -8.95
C ARG A 62 -7.74 -3.85 -8.44
N GLY A 63 -9.01 -4.25 -8.27
CA GLY A 63 -10.12 -3.38 -7.89
C GLY A 63 -10.41 -3.35 -6.39
N SER A 64 -11.66 -3.13 -6.00
CA SER A 64 -12.13 -3.14 -4.60
C SER A 64 -11.30 -2.21 -3.69
N SER A 65 -10.81 -2.70 -2.54
CA SER A 65 -10.02 -1.88 -1.62
C SER A 65 -8.71 -1.40 -2.23
N GLU A 66 -8.04 -2.22 -3.04
CA GLU A 66 -6.81 -1.83 -3.72
C GLU A 66 -7.03 -0.71 -4.74
N GLY A 67 -8.17 -0.73 -5.44
CA GLY A 67 -8.58 0.38 -6.32
C GLY A 67 -8.76 1.70 -5.56
N LYS A 68 -9.38 1.65 -4.37
CA LYS A 68 -9.55 2.83 -3.50
C LYS A 68 -8.21 3.36 -3.00
N ILE A 69 -7.30 2.47 -2.60
CA ILE A 69 -5.93 2.85 -2.19
C ILE A 69 -5.22 3.52 -3.35
N ARG A 70 -5.24 2.92 -4.54
CA ARG A 70 -4.58 3.48 -5.73
C ARG A 70 -5.11 4.86 -6.09
N GLN A 71 -6.43 5.05 -6.08
CA GLN A 71 -7.03 6.37 -6.33
C GLN A 71 -6.54 7.38 -5.30
N LYS A 72 -6.54 7.03 -4.01
CA LYS A 72 -6.09 7.92 -2.95
C LYS A 72 -4.62 8.33 -3.09
N LEU A 73 -3.74 7.40 -3.46
CA LEU A 73 -2.32 7.71 -3.70
C LEU A 73 -2.12 8.71 -4.85
N ILE A 74 -2.99 8.65 -5.87
CA ILE A 74 -3.00 9.60 -6.99
C ILE A 74 -3.54 10.96 -6.53
N ASP A 75 -4.67 10.97 -5.81
CA ASP A 75 -5.30 12.19 -5.30
C ASP A 75 -4.38 12.96 -4.35
N GLU A 76 -3.57 12.25 -3.56
CA GLU A 76 -2.56 12.82 -2.66
C GLU A 76 -1.23 13.17 -3.37
N ASN A 77 -1.13 12.95 -4.69
CA ASN A 77 0.06 13.19 -5.50
C ASN A 77 1.33 12.46 -4.96
N LEU A 78 1.16 11.24 -4.45
CA LEU A 78 2.24 10.42 -3.88
C LEU A 78 2.90 9.47 -4.90
N LEU A 79 2.34 9.37 -6.11
CA LEU A 79 2.85 8.51 -7.18
C LEU A 79 3.54 9.34 -8.27
N ASP A 80 4.87 9.22 -8.38
CA ASP A 80 5.67 9.92 -9.40
C ASP A 80 5.77 9.11 -10.70
N ALA A 81 6.11 7.81 -10.59
CA ALA A 81 6.30 6.95 -11.76
C ALA A 81 6.01 5.47 -11.50
N VAL A 82 5.65 4.77 -12.57
CA VAL A 82 5.63 3.30 -12.67
C VAL A 82 6.56 2.92 -13.81
N ILE A 83 7.49 2.00 -13.55
CA ILE A 83 8.47 1.51 -14.52
C ILE A 83 8.18 0.03 -14.75
N GLY A 84 7.95 -0.36 -16.00
CA GLY A 84 7.67 -1.73 -16.44
C GLY A 84 8.72 -2.27 -17.39
#